data_AF-A0AAU9XL37-F1
#
_entry.id   AF-A0AAU9XL37-F1
#
_cell.length_a   1.000
_cell.length_b   1.000
_cell.length_c   1.000
_cell.angle_alpha   90.00
_cell.angle_beta   90.00
_cell.angle_gamma   90.00
#
_symmetry.space_group_name_H-M   'P 1'
#
loop_
_entity.id
_entity.type
_entity.pdbx_description
1 polymer ?
#
loop_
_entity_poly.entity_id
_entity_poly.type
_entity_poly.pdbx_seq_one_letter_code
_entity_poly.pdbx_strand_id
1 'polypeptide(L)'
;MAGVVQWIDGRAHQPHVVEKCCPSIHITQNQWDDDWNKYFSDSRHQYPHISDYECVFSHPFMAECMNLKYGLPWQNLQAAKLNGTSVPFVDLAHFTIPVRADSIIDDGGFKGGMKKINEDENGHDIEAEFSWWSPKFSENEIDRVRDTLRAAIEPFLGKENDKEEVVSQFAKSHAFIPSSERYGSSYFQYGFETLCQHYVEKYRKIGEENSLQFKILGTYIYKKEIMHAVLVCSDKDEQFSDYPDVADDDNDDGNNEGVVTRDYDGNWVWKPQATATEIVRLPDCLQSFPIYRRWEHLAFAFYTPNGVFKLPDLEEHR
;
A
#
# COMPACT_ATOMS: atom_id res chain seq x y z
N MET A 1 15.72 -13.95 -14.56
CA MET A 1 15.64 -14.78 -13.34
C MET A 1 15.26 -13.84 -12.22
N ALA A 2 14.03 -13.91 -11.69
CA ALA A 2 13.65 -13.11 -10.54
C ALA A 2 14.55 -13.51 -9.37
N GLY A 3 15.22 -12.54 -8.74
CA GLY A 3 16.05 -12.78 -7.56
C GLY A 3 15.21 -13.39 -6.43
N VAL A 4 15.84 -14.20 -5.58
CA VAL A 4 15.17 -14.73 -4.38
C VAL A 4 14.76 -13.54 -3.51
N VAL A 5 13.47 -13.40 -3.22
CA VAL A 5 12.96 -12.35 -2.34
C VAL A 5 13.45 -12.63 -0.92
N GLN A 6 14.26 -11.72 -0.38
CA GLN A 6 14.73 -11.82 1.00
C GLN A 6 13.76 -11.11 1.94
N TRP A 7 13.16 -11.88 2.84
CA TRP A 7 12.31 -11.37 3.91
C TRP A 7 13.09 -11.30 5.22
N ILE A 8 12.90 -10.22 5.96
CA ILE A 8 13.41 -10.06 7.34
C ILE A 8 12.24 -9.90 8.32
N ASP A 9 12.47 -10.33 9.56
CA ASP A 9 11.46 -10.30 10.62
C ASP A 9 11.52 -8.96 11.33
N GLY A 10 10.49 -8.14 11.12
CA GLY A 10 10.30 -6.86 11.78
C GLY A 10 9.50 -6.96 13.08
N ARG A 11 9.59 -5.91 13.89
CA ARG A 11 8.80 -5.75 15.11
C ARG A 11 7.43 -5.18 14.77
N ALA A 12 6.37 -5.95 15.00
CA ALA A 12 5.03 -5.37 14.97
C ALA A 12 4.77 -4.54 16.25
N HIS A 13 3.80 -3.63 16.16
CA HIS A 13 3.32 -2.89 17.33
C HIS A 13 2.75 -3.81 18.44
N GLN A 14 2.31 -5.03 18.08
CA GLN A 14 1.77 -6.00 19.04
C GLN A 14 2.86 -7.02 19.45
N PRO A 15 3.14 -7.25 20.75
CA PRO A 15 4.24 -8.09 21.25
C PRO A 15 4.27 -9.55 20.81
N HIS A 16 3.22 -10.05 20.14
CA HIS A 16 3.06 -11.45 19.72
C HIS A 16 2.85 -11.60 18.22
N VAL A 17 3.00 -10.51 17.46
CA VAL A 17 2.86 -10.53 16.01
C VAL A 17 4.19 -10.16 15.41
N VAL A 18 4.63 -10.94 14.43
CA VAL A 18 5.81 -10.61 13.61
C VAL A 18 5.31 -9.90 12.37
N GLU A 19 5.96 -8.80 12.01
CA GLU A 19 5.79 -8.18 10.69
C GLU A 19 6.90 -8.71 9.79
N LYS A 20 6.63 -9.04 8.53
CA LYS A 20 7.72 -9.27 7.58
C LYS A 20 7.98 -8.02 6.78
N CYS A 21 9.24 -7.73 6.55
CA CYS A 21 9.68 -6.67 5.66
C CYS A 21 10.49 -7.29 4.52
N CYS A 22 10.20 -6.86 3.30
CA CYS A 22 11.13 -6.99 2.19
C CYS A 22 11.73 -5.60 1.96
N PRO A 23 12.96 -5.35 2.42
CA PRO A 23 13.58 -4.03 2.34
C PRO A 23 13.79 -3.62 0.90
N SER A 24 13.62 -2.32 0.63
CA SER A 24 14.12 -1.71 -0.60
C SER A 24 13.55 -2.30 -1.89
N ILE A 25 12.44 -3.06 -1.84
CA ILE A 25 11.82 -3.69 -3.02
C ILE A 25 10.28 -3.69 -2.87
N HIS A 26 9.58 -3.33 -3.93
CA HIS A 26 8.14 -3.60 -4.06
C HIS A 26 7.89 -5.02 -4.58
N ILE A 27 7.03 -5.79 -3.91
CA ILE A 27 6.74 -7.18 -4.25
C ILE A 27 5.39 -7.28 -4.96
N THR A 28 5.38 -7.85 -6.17
CA THR A 28 4.16 -8.10 -6.96
C THR A 28 3.56 -9.46 -6.62
N GLN A 29 2.26 -9.69 -6.90
CA GLN A 29 1.51 -10.91 -6.56
C GLN A 29 2.25 -12.23 -6.82
N ASN A 30 3.01 -12.34 -7.93
CA ASN A 30 3.70 -13.58 -8.31
C ASN A 30 4.97 -13.87 -7.48
N GLN A 31 5.40 -12.92 -6.66
CA GLN A 31 6.58 -12.99 -5.81
C GLN A 31 6.23 -13.20 -4.32
N TRP A 32 4.93 -13.33 -4.00
CA TRP A 32 4.46 -13.67 -2.66
C TRP A 32 4.59 -15.17 -2.45
N ASP A 33 5.57 -15.59 -1.65
CA ASP A 33 5.66 -16.99 -1.22
C ASP A 33 4.53 -17.30 -0.23
N ASP A 34 3.78 -18.37 -0.51
CA ASP A 34 2.63 -18.87 0.27
C ASP A 34 3.01 -19.34 1.69
N ASP A 35 4.29 -19.27 2.05
CA ASP A 35 4.84 -19.70 3.34
C ASP A 35 4.14 -19.09 4.55
N TRP A 36 3.53 -17.91 4.42
CA TRP A 36 2.73 -17.28 5.48
C TRP A 36 1.35 -17.89 5.72
N ASN A 37 0.79 -18.58 4.73
CA ASN A 37 -0.48 -19.30 4.89
C ASN A 37 -0.28 -20.65 5.60
N LYS A 38 0.97 -21.14 5.69
CA LYS A 38 1.31 -22.44 6.30
C LYS A 38 0.87 -22.58 7.76
N TYR A 39 0.71 -21.46 8.48
CA TYR A 39 0.33 -21.43 9.90
C TYR A 39 -1.17 -21.24 10.17
N PHE A 40 -2.01 -21.09 9.13
CA PHE A 40 -3.46 -20.95 9.27
C PHE A 40 -4.19 -22.22 8.80
N SER A 41 -4.54 -23.09 9.74
CA SER A 41 -5.09 -24.44 9.51
C SER A 41 -6.56 -24.50 9.09
N ASP A 42 -7.20 -23.36 8.82
CA ASP A 42 -8.59 -23.25 8.36
C ASP A 42 -8.63 -22.39 7.09
N SER A 43 -8.98 -22.99 5.95
CA SER A 43 -9.06 -22.33 4.64
C SER A 43 -10.00 -21.13 4.60
N ARG A 44 -10.86 -20.99 5.63
CA ARG A 44 -11.75 -19.83 5.84
C ARG A 44 -11.03 -18.57 6.31
N HIS A 45 -9.88 -18.73 6.97
CA HIS A 45 -9.10 -17.63 7.54
C HIS A 45 -7.71 -17.50 6.90
N GLN A 46 -7.52 -18.12 5.73
CA GLN A 46 -6.35 -17.83 4.90
C GLN A 46 -6.51 -16.45 4.28
N TYR A 47 -5.42 -15.70 4.22
CA TYR A 47 -5.37 -14.39 3.58
C TYR A 47 -4.40 -14.46 2.40
N PRO A 48 -4.71 -15.23 1.34
CA PRO A 48 -3.88 -15.20 0.14
C PRO A 48 -3.91 -13.81 -0.48
N HIS A 49 -2.88 -13.49 -1.25
CA HIS A 49 -2.90 -12.31 -2.09
C HIS A 49 -3.64 -12.65 -3.39
N ILE A 50 -4.89 -12.18 -3.49
CA ILE A 50 -5.75 -12.37 -4.65
C ILE A 50 -6.11 -10.99 -5.20
N SER A 51 -5.67 -10.69 -6.42
CA SER A 51 -5.97 -9.43 -7.08
C SER A 51 -7.48 -9.23 -7.29
N ASP A 52 -7.91 -7.97 -7.37
CA ASP A 52 -9.28 -7.58 -7.73
C ASP A 52 -9.69 -8.14 -9.09
N TYR A 53 -8.76 -8.18 -10.03
CA TYR A 53 -8.96 -8.74 -11.37
C TYR A 53 -9.28 -10.25 -11.35
N GLU A 54 -8.85 -10.97 -10.32
CA GLU A 54 -8.99 -12.42 -10.24
C GLU A 54 -10.03 -12.86 -9.21
N CYS A 55 -10.62 -11.94 -8.44
CA CYS A 55 -11.50 -12.27 -7.32
C CYS A 55 -12.81 -12.98 -7.74
N VAL A 56 -13.21 -12.82 -9.00
CA VAL A 56 -14.42 -13.44 -9.58
C VAL A 56 -14.26 -14.92 -9.92
N PHE A 57 -13.03 -15.45 -9.90
CA PHE A 57 -12.76 -16.85 -10.25
C PHE A 57 -12.51 -17.72 -9.02
N SER A 58 -12.78 -19.01 -9.15
CA SER A 58 -12.36 -19.98 -8.14
C SER A 58 -10.83 -20.10 -8.11
N HIS A 59 -10.22 -20.05 -6.92
CA HIS A 59 -8.78 -20.09 -6.69
C HIS A 59 -8.35 -21.39 -6.00
N PRO A 60 -7.24 -22.03 -6.43
CA PRO A 60 -6.42 -21.68 -7.59
C PRO A 60 -7.17 -21.99 -8.90
N PHE A 61 -6.98 -21.16 -9.93
CA PHE A 61 -7.44 -21.47 -11.29
C PHE A 61 -6.27 -21.89 -12.18
N MET A 62 -6.57 -22.68 -13.22
CA MET A 62 -5.61 -22.99 -14.27
C MET A 62 -5.74 -21.98 -15.41
N ALA A 63 -4.67 -21.21 -15.68
CA ALA A 63 -4.66 -20.18 -16.72
C ALA A 63 -5.00 -20.75 -18.12
N GLU A 64 -4.57 -21.97 -18.43
CA GLU A 64 -4.92 -22.67 -19.67
C GLU A 64 -6.43 -22.88 -19.81
N CYS A 65 -7.10 -23.30 -18.74
CA CYS A 65 -8.55 -23.50 -18.73
C CYS A 65 -9.30 -22.17 -18.90
N MET A 66 -8.82 -21.08 -18.29
CA MET A 66 -9.41 -19.76 -18.44
C MET A 66 -9.26 -19.23 -19.87
N ASN A 67 -8.07 -19.40 -20.46
CA ASN A 67 -7.84 -19.08 -21.88
C ASN A 67 -8.76 -19.87 -22.81
N LEU A 68 -8.93 -21.19 -22.59
CA LEU A 68 -9.82 -22.02 -23.41
C LEU A 68 -11.29 -21.61 -23.28
N LYS A 69 -11.74 -21.23 -22.07
CA LYS A 69 -13.13 -20.89 -21.80
C LYS A 69 -13.50 -19.48 -22.27
N TYR A 70 -12.63 -18.51 -22.03
CA TYR A 70 -12.95 -17.09 -22.20
C TYR A 70 -12.18 -16.42 -23.35
N GLY A 71 -11.08 -16.99 -23.84
CA GLY A 71 -10.34 -16.47 -24.99
C GLY A 71 -9.88 -15.01 -24.82
N LEU A 72 -10.23 -14.15 -25.77
CA LEU A 72 -9.83 -12.74 -25.80
C LEU A 72 -10.21 -11.96 -24.52
N PRO A 73 -11.43 -12.06 -23.96
CA PRO A 73 -11.75 -11.51 -22.63
C PRO A 73 -10.72 -11.82 -21.55
N TRP A 74 -10.22 -13.06 -21.46
CA TRP A 74 -9.18 -13.41 -20.49
C TRP A 74 -7.87 -12.68 -20.76
N GLN A 75 -7.44 -12.58 -22.02
CA GLN A 75 -6.24 -11.83 -22.39
C GLN A 75 -6.35 -10.35 -22.05
N ASN A 76 -7.52 -9.75 -22.30
CA ASN A 76 -7.80 -8.35 -21.94
C ASN A 76 -7.76 -8.14 -20.42
N LEU A 77 -8.29 -9.08 -19.64
CA LEU A 77 -8.21 -9.04 -18.18
C LEU A 77 -6.76 -9.12 -17.69
N GLN A 78 -5.94 -10.01 -18.26
CA GLN A 78 -4.53 -10.12 -17.90
C GLN A 78 -3.75 -8.84 -18.26
N ALA A 79 -4.06 -8.20 -19.39
CA ALA A 79 -3.49 -6.91 -19.75
C ALA A 79 -3.94 -5.80 -18.78
N ALA A 80 -5.22 -5.78 -18.39
CA ALA A 80 -5.74 -4.83 -17.40
C ALA A 80 -5.08 -5.04 -16.02
N LYS A 81 -4.88 -6.30 -15.60
CA LYS A 81 -4.15 -6.66 -14.38
C LYS A 81 -2.71 -6.16 -14.41
N LEU A 82 -2.02 -6.37 -15.54
CA LEU A 82 -0.64 -5.91 -15.73
C LEU A 82 -0.53 -4.39 -15.66
N ASN A 83 -1.50 -3.67 -16.23
CA ASN A 83 -1.56 -2.21 -16.16
C ASN A 83 -1.95 -1.70 -14.77
N GLY A 84 -2.66 -2.52 -14.00
CA GLY A 84 -3.16 -2.17 -12.67
C GLY A 84 -4.28 -1.13 -12.70
N THR A 85 -4.79 -0.80 -11.52
CA THR A 85 -5.75 0.29 -11.34
C THR A 85 -5.01 1.54 -10.89
N SER A 86 -4.87 2.54 -11.77
CA SER A 86 -4.21 3.80 -11.42
C SER A 86 -5.13 4.70 -10.59
N VAL A 87 -4.70 4.99 -9.36
CA VAL A 87 -5.39 5.86 -8.41
C VAL A 87 -4.50 7.08 -8.14
N PRO A 88 -4.77 8.23 -8.78
CA PRO A 88 -4.08 9.46 -8.41
C PRO A 88 -4.49 9.87 -7.00
N PHE A 89 -3.60 10.59 -6.31
CA PHE A 89 -3.92 11.22 -5.02
C PHE A 89 -3.12 12.50 -4.84
N VAL A 90 -3.69 13.43 -4.08
CA VAL A 90 -3.08 14.74 -3.81
C VAL A 90 -2.87 14.98 -2.32
N ASP A 91 -3.63 14.28 -1.47
CA ASP A 91 -3.65 14.49 -0.03
C ASP A 91 -3.08 13.28 0.71
N LEU A 92 -2.35 13.57 1.78
CA LEU A 92 -1.87 12.60 2.75
C LEU A 92 -2.54 12.83 4.11
N ALA A 93 -2.78 11.73 4.82
CA ALA A 93 -3.37 11.73 6.14
C ALA A 93 -2.50 10.96 7.15
N HIS A 94 -2.28 11.57 8.32
CA HIS A 94 -1.72 10.90 9.48
C HIS A 94 -2.87 10.50 10.41
N PHE A 95 -3.19 9.21 10.43
CA PHE A 95 -4.23 8.65 11.28
C PHE A 95 -3.70 8.39 12.69
N THR A 96 -4.53 8.68 13.69
CA THR A 96 -4.08 8.63 15.08
C THR A 96 -5.21 8.39 16.07
N ILE A 97 -4.85 7.90 17.26
CA ILE A 97 -5.79 7.58 18.35
C ILE A 97 -6.21 8.84 19.13
N PRO A 98 -5.31 9.78 19.49
CA PRO A 98 -5.70 10.97 20.22
C PRO A 98 -6.74 11.77 19.43
N VAL A 99 -7.91 11.92 20.05
CA VAL A 99 -9.10 12.54 19.42
C VAL A 99 -8.95 14.07 19.31
N ARG A 100 -7.95 14.66 19.97
CA ARG A 100 -7.71 16.11 20.02
C ARG A 100 -6.31 16.44 19.53
N ALA A 101 -6.19 17.50 18.72
CA ALA A 101 -4.91 18.03 18.26
C ALA A 101 -3.97 18.38 19.42
N ASP A 102 -4.53 18.90 20.51
CA ASP A 102 -3.82 19.15 21.77
C ASP A 102 -2.90 18.01 22.20
N SER A 103 -3.33 16.75 22.09
CA SER A 103 -2.53 15.61 22.55
C SER A 103 -1.31 15.36 21.67
N ILE A 104 -1.41 15.63 20.36
CA ILE A 104 -0.26 15.52 19.44
C ILE A 104 0.67 16.71 19.64
N ILE A 105 0.10 17.90 19.85
CA ILE A 105 0.86 19.12 20.18
C ILE A 105 1.64 18.92 21.49
N ASP A 106 0.99 18.41 22.54
CA ASP A 106 1.59 18.11 23.84
C ASP A 106 2.69 17.04 23.73
N ASP A 107 2.53 16.09 22.80
CA ASP A 107 3.56 15.11 22.45
C ASP A 107 4.70 15.70 21.59
N GLY A 108 4.58 16.97 21.21
CA GLY A 108 5.55 17.72 20.44
C GLY A 108 5.44 17.46 18.93
N GLY A 109 4.37 16.89 18.41
CA GLY A 109 4.18 16.64 16.97
C GLY A 109 3.91 15.18 16.63
N PHE A 110 4.00 14.86 15.33
CA PHE A 110 3.67 13.53 14.82
C PHE A 110 4.80 12.54 15.10
N LYS A 111 4.51 11.51 15.91
CA LYS A 111 5.39 10.37 16.18
C LYS A 111 4.89 9.18 15.37
N GLY A 112 5.74 8.56 14.55
CA GLY A 112 5.37 7.35 13.81
C GLY A 112 6.16 6.10 14.22
N GLY A 113 7.02 6.21 15.24
CA GLY A 113 7.68 5.08 15.88
C GLY A 113 8.82 4.49 15.07
N MET A 114 9.63 3.69 15.77
CA MET A 114 10.77 2.97 15.20
C MET A 114 10.29 1.83 14.31
N LYS A 115 10.90 1.70 13.13
CA LYS A 115 10.67 0.62 12.18
C LYS A 115 11.98 -0.07 11.85
N LYS A 116 11.98 -1.40 11.81
CA LYS A 116 13.10 -2.18 11.28
C LYS A 116 13.23 -1.91 9.78
N ILE A 117 14.42 -1.50 9.36
CA ILE A 117 14.74 -1.20 7.97
C ILE A 117 15.71 -2.21 7.36
N ASN A 118 16.62 -2.78 8.16
CA ASN A 118 17.58 -3.80 7.70
C ASN A 118 18.11 -4.64 8.88
N GLU A 119 19.03 -5.56 8.61
CA GLU A 119 19.85 -6.27 9.59
C GLU A 119 21.33 -5.97 9.36
N ASP A 120 22.11 -5.85 10.44
CA ASP A 120 23.56 -5.76 10.34
C ASP A 120 24.20 -7.13 10.04
N GLU A 121 25.53 -7.16 9.86
CA GLU A 121 26.29 -8.40 9.62
C GLU A 121 26.18 -9.46 10.72
N ASN A 122 25.72 -9.07 11.92
CA ASN A 122 25.53 -9.93 13.07
C ASN A 122 24.05 -10.34 13.27
N GLY A 123 23.15 -9.90 12.38
CA GLY A 123 21.72 -10.15 12.45
C GLY A 123 20.99 -9.25 13.47
N HIS A 124 21.58 -8.14 13.90
CA HIS A 124 20.87 -7.18 14.74
C HIS A 124 19.97 -6.28 13.89
N ASP A 125 18.79 -5.97 14.44
CA ASP A 125 17.85 -5.04 13.82
C ASP A 125 18.48 -3.65 13.66
N ILE A 126 18.55 -3.16 12.43
CA ILE A 126 18.76 -1.75 12.12
C ILE A 126 17.38 -1.11 12.04
N GLU A 127 17.15 -0.11 12.88
CA GLU A 127 15.86 0.58 12.98
C GLU A 127 16.01 2.07 12.66
N ALA A 128 14.96 2.68 12.13
CA ALA A 128 14.85 4.12 11.94
C ALA A 128 13.47 4.62 12.36
N GLU A 129 13.40 5.87 12.81
CA GLU A 129 12.14 6.49 13.21
C GLU A 129 11.53 7.25 12.04
N PHE A 130 10.22 7.05 11.86
CA PHE A 130 9.48 7.66 10.77
C PHE A 130 8.22 8.33 11.29
N SER A 131 7.69 9.29 10.52
CA SER A 131 6.30 9.73 10.60
C SER A 131 5.54 9.15 9.41
N TRP A 132 4.49 8.36 9.68
CA TRP A 132 3.75 7.62 8.66
C TRP A 132 2.51 8.38 8.20
N TRP A 133 2.35 8.46 6.89
CA TRP A 133 1.26 9.19 6.23
C TRP A 133 0.68 8.34 5.10
N SER A 134 -0.63 8.25 5.01
CA SER A 134 -1.31 7.45 3.99
C SER A 134 -2.07 8.35 3.03
N PRO A 135 -2.16 8.02 1.74
CA PRO A 135 -3.04 8.72 0.81
C PRO A 135 -4.48 8.79 1.33
N LYS A 136 -5.10 9.96 1.17
CA LYS A 136 -6.53 10.15 1.44
C LYS A 136 -7.28 10.22 0.13
N PHE A 137 -8.14 9.22 -0.09
CA PHE A 137 -9.00 9.18 -1.27
C PHE A 137 -10.35 9.85 -1.01
N SER A 138 -10.80 10.60 -2.00
CA SER A 138 -12.14 11.15 -2.19
C SER A 138 -13.10 10.10 -2.77
N GLU A 139 -14.40 10.38 -2.73
CA GLU A 139 -15.41 9.52 -3.35
C GLU A 139 -15.18 9.34 -4.86
N ASN A 140 -14.74 10.39 -5.56
CA ASN A 140 -14.44 10.32 -6.99
C ASN A 140 -13.30 9.35 -7.31
N GLU A 141 -12.23 9.32 -6.50
CA GLU A 141 -11.11 8.39 -6.69
C GLU A 141 -11.54 6.94 -6.37
N ILE A 142 -12.38 6.76 -5.34
CA ILE A 142 -12.98 5.46 -5.00
C ILE A 142 -13.87 4.94 -6.14
N ASP A 143 -14.71 5.80 -6.72
CA ASP A 143 -15.60 5.42 -7.82
C ASP A 143 -14.81 5.12 -9.09
N ARG A 144 -13.72 5.85 -9.36
CA ARG A 144 -12.81 5.53 -10.46
C ARG A 144 -12.19 4.14 -10.34
N VAL A 145 -11.80 3.73 -9.13
CA VAL A 145 -11.32 2.35 -8.87
C VAL A 145 -12.40 1.34 -9.23
N ARG A 146 -13.62 1.56 -8.72
CA ARG A 146 -14.77 0.66 -8.95
C ARG A 146 -15.13 0.56 -10.44
N ASP A 147 -15.17 1.67 -11.15
CA ASP A 147 -15.50 1.71 -12.58
C ASP A 147 -14.43 1.02 -13.43
N THR A 148 -13.14 1.24 -13.11
CA THR A 148 -12.02 0.59 -13.78
C THR A 148 -12.09 -0.93 -13.62
N LEU A 149 -12.30 -1.40 -12.39
CA LEU A 149 -12.41 -2.82 -12.09
C LEU A 149 -13.68 -3.43 -12.69
N ARG A 150 -14.81 -2.73 -12.61
CA ARG A 150 -16.08 -3.11 -13.25
C ARG A 150 -15.87 -3.40 -14.73
N ALA A 151 -15.29 -2.46 -15.46
CA ALA A 151 -15.06 -2.61 -16.91
C ALA A 151 -14.18 -3.83 -17.23
N ALA A 152 -13.19 -4.14 -16.38
CA ALA A 152 -12.30 -5.27 -16.57
C ALA A 152 -12.99 -6.63 -16.33
N ILE A 153 -13.85 -6.73 -15.31
CA ILE A 153 -14.46 -8.01 -14.89
C ILE A 153 -15.82 -8.28 -15.52
N GLU A 154 -16.52 -7.25 -16.03
CA GLU A 154 -17.87 -7.36 -16.59
C GLU A 154 -18.02 -8.50 -17.63
N PRO A 155 -17.04 -8.77 -18.52
CA PRO A 155 -17.13 -9.88 -19.48
C PRO A 155 -17.28 -11.27 -18.84
N PHE A 156 -17.00 -11.42 -17.55
CA PHE A 156 -17.06 -12.69 -16.82
C PHE A 156 -18.33 -12.83 -15.97
N LEU A 157 -19.14 -11.78 -15.87
CA LEU A 157 -20.32 -11.71 -15.02
C LEU A 157 -21.60 -11.94 -15.84
N GLY A 158 -22.51 -12.75 -15.29
CA GLY A 158 -23.72 -13.17 -15.99
C GLY A 158 -24.89 -12.19 -15.88
N LYS A 159 -25.30 -11.83 -14.66
CA LYS A 159 -26.48 -10.99 -14.40
C LYS A 159 -26.07 -9.63 -13.83
N GLU A 160 -26.92 -8.62 -14.03
CA GLU A 160 -26.66 -7.27 -13.52
C GLU A 160 -26.53 -7.21 -11.99
N ASN A 161 -27.34 -7.98 -11.26
CA ASN A 161 -27.23 -8.07 -9.79
C ASN A 161 -25.87 -8.64 -9.35
N ASP A 162 -25.35 -9.61 -10.09
CA ASP A 162 -24.03 -10.21 -9.83
C ASP A 162 -22.92 -9.16 -10.03
N LYS A 163 -23.09 -8.25 -10.99
CA LYS A 163 -22.17 -7.13 -11.22
C LYS A 163 -22.15 -6.15 -10.06
N GLU A 164 -23.32 -5.69 -9.63
CA GLU A 164 -23.40 -4.72 -8.54
C GLU A 164 -22.86 -5.29 -7.23
N GLU A 165 -23.15 -6.56 -6.91
CA GLU A 165 -22.64 -7.21 -5.71
C GLU A 165 -21.10 -7.27 -5.71
N VAL A 166 -20.50 -7.74 -6.81
CA VAL A 166 -19.05 -7.84 -6.97
C VAL A 166 -18.38 -6.47 -6.99
N VAL A 167 -18.90 -5.51 -7.75
CA VAL A 167 -18.32 -4.16 -7.85
C VAL A 167 -18.37 -3.43 -6.52
N SER A 168 -19.44 -3.64 -5.74
CA SER A 168 -19.57 -3.03 -4.43
C SER A 168 -18.44 -3.43 -3.48
N GLN A 169 -17.74 -4.55 -3.70
CA GLN A 169 -16.66 -4.98 -2.82
C GLN A 169 -15.39 -4.12 -2.98
N PHE A 170 -15.16 -3.51 -4.15
CA PHE A 170 -13.91 -2.82 -4.44
C PHE A 170 -13.78 -1.49 -3.68
N ALA A 171 -12.52 -1.11 -3.43
CA ALA A 171 -12.16 0.08 -2.65
C ALA A 171 -12.85 0.14 -1.27
N LYS A 172 -12.98 -1.02 -0.60
CA LYS A 172 -13.55 -1.14 0.76
C LYS A 172 -12.55 -1.53 1.84
N SER A 173 -11.29 -1.75 1.49
CA SER A 173 -10.24 -1.98 2.49
C SER A 173 -10.01 -0.73 3.35
N HIS A 174 -9.22 -0.88 4.43
CA HIS A 174 -8.92 0.24 5.30
C HIS A 174 -8.02 1.31 4.69
N ALA A 175 -7.37 1.04 3.55
CA ALA A 175 -6.67 2.08 2.78
C ALA A 175 -7.66 3.13 2.20
N PHE A 176 -8.86 2.71 1.82
CA PHE A 176 -9.90 3.59 1.25
C PHE A 176 -10.91 4.05 2.31
N ILE A 177 -11.28 3.14 3.22
CA ILE A 177 -12.24 3.36 4.30
C ILE A 177 -11.56 3.04 5.65
N PRO A 178 -10.71 3.95 6.16
CA PRO A 178 -10.01 3.78 7.43
C PRO A 178 -10.99 3.47 8.56
N SER A 179 -10.68 2.45 9.37
CA SER A 179 -11.45 2.17 10.58
C SER A 179 -10.77 2.76 11.81
N SER A 180 -11.60 3.28 12.72
CA SER A 180 -11.12 3.83 14.00
C SER A 180 -10.42 2.78 14.86
N GLU A 181 -10.82 1.51 14.75
CA GLU A 181 -10.19 0.39 15.46
C GLU A 181 -8.76 0.08 14.97
N ARG A 182 -8.46 0.34 13.70
CA ARG A 182 -7.15 0.04 13.11
C ARG A 182 -6.22 1.24 13.14
N TYR A 183 -6.71 2.40 12.71
CA TYR A 183 -5.87 3.58 12.46
C TYR A 183 -6.13 4.71 13.45
N GLY A 184 -7.14 4.57 14.32
CA GLY A 184 -7.55 5.60 15.25
C GLY A 184 -8.70 6.46 14.72
N SER A 185 -9.38 7.14 15.63
CA SER A 185 -10.65 7.84 15.35
C SER A 185 -10.51 9.22 14.71
N SER A 186 -9.28 9.72 14.56
CA SER A 186 -8.98 11.06 14.04
C SER A 186 -7.81 10.99 13.07
N TYR A 187 -7.67 12.02 12.24
CA TYR A 187 -6.54 12.17 11.35
C TYR A 187 -6.23 13.64 11.07
N PHE A 188 -5.00 13.89 10.66
CA PHE A 188 -4.53 15.19 10.17
C PHE A 188 -4.27 15.04 8.68
N GLN A 189 -4.75 15.98 7.89
CA GLN A 189 -4.65 15.93 6.43
C GLN A 189 -3.87 17.13 5.92
N TYR A 190 -2.95 16.86 5.01
CA TYR A 190 -2.18 17.85 4.29
C TYR A 190 -2.11 17.49 2.81
N GLY A 191 -2.10 18.51 1.95
CA GLY A 191 -1.68 18.32 0.57
C GLY A 191 -0.23 17.81 0.54
N PHE A 192 0.05 16.85 -0.33
CA PHE A 192 1.35 16.19 -0.42
C PHE A 192 2.51 17.20 -0.54
N GLU A 193 2.37 18.14 -1.46
CA GLU A 193 3.39 19.17 -1.74
C GLU A 193 3.58 20.11 -0.54
N THR A 194 2.49 20.50 0.13
CA THR A 194 2.56 21.32 1.35
C THR A 194 3.27 20.58 2.47
N LEU A 195 2.98 19.28 2.66
CA LEU A 195 3.64 18.46 3.66
C LEU A 195 5.15 18.33 3.38
N CYS A 196 5.53 18.09 2.11
CA CYS A 196 6.92 18.04 1.69
C CYS A 196 7.63 19.38 1.89
N GLN A 197 6.98 20.49 1.57
CA GLN A 197 7.52 21.82 1.81
C GLN A 197 7.77 22.07 3.30
N HIS A 198 6.82 21.73 4.18
CA HIS A 198 7.01 21.86 5.62
C HIS A 198 8.13 20.94 6.14
N TYR A 199 8.22 19.72 5.62
CA TYR A 199 9.30 18.81 5.93
C TYR A 199 10.66 19.40 5.56
N VAL A 200 10.81 19.95 4.35
CA VAL A 200 12.04 20.56 3.82
C VAL A 200 12.41 21.83 4.59
N GLU A 201 11.51 22.81 4.65
CA GLU A 201 11.84 24.16 5.11
C GLU A 201 11.85 24.28 6.64
N LYS A 202 10.91 23.60 7.31
CA LYS A 202 10.57 23.86 8.71
C LYS A 202 11.16 22.80 9.62
N TYR A 203 11.08 21.54 9.21
CA TYR A 203 11.56 20.42 10.01
C TYR A 203 13.04 20.09 9.76
N ARG A 204 13.37 19.62 8.56
CA ARG A 204 14.72 19.18 8.20
C ARG A 204 15.68 20.32 7.85
N LYS A 205 15.13 21.47 7.44
CA LYS A 205 15.90 22.62 6.93
C LYS A 205 16.89 22.18 5.84
N ILE A 206 16.39 21.42 4.87
CA ILE A 206 17.16 20.94 3.72
C ILE A 206 17.54 22.20 2.92
N GLY A 207 18.81 22.59 3.01
CA GLY A 207 19.33 23.79 2.33
C GLY A 207 19.42 23.59 0.82
N GLU A 208 19.57 24.68 0.07
CA GLU A 208 19.50 24.71 -1.41
C GLU A 208 20.41 23.71 -2.14
N GLU A 209 21.54 23.31 -1.54
CA GLU A 209 22.47 22.32 -2.10
C GLU A 209 22.00 20.86 -1.96
N ASN A 210 20.86 20.62 -1.32
CA ASN A 210 20.37 19.29 -0.97
C ASN A 210 18.94 19.12 -1.47
N SER A 211 18.60 17.88 -1.79
CA SER A 211 17.35 17.51 -2.42
C SER A 211 16.53 16.55 -1.58
N LEU A 212 15.21 16.74 -1.62
CA LEU A 212 14.27 15.76 -1.11
C LEU A 212 14.26 14.55 -2.05
N GLN A 213 14.34 13.35 -1.47
CA GLN A 213 14.35 12.09 -2.19
C GLN A 213 13.13 11.25 -1.82
N PHE A 214 12.61 10.53 -2.82
CA PHE A 214 11.55 9.55 -2.66
C PHE A 214 12.08 8.18 -3.06
N LYS A 215 12.14 7.27 -2.09
CA LYS A 215 12.75 5.96 -2.28
C LYS A 215 11.79 4.84 -1.87
N ILE A 216 11.95 3.65 -2.42
CA ILE A 216 11.21 2.47 -1.98
C ILE A 216 11.78 2.05 -0.64
N LEU A 217 11.06 2.28 0.46
CA LEU A 217 11.46 1.81 1.79
C LEU A 217 11.36 0.28 1.87
N GLY A 218 10.31 -0.27 1.27
CA GLY A 218 10.09 -1.71 1.19
C GLY A 218 8.61 -2.10 1.21
N THR A 219 8.38 -3.40 1.26
CA THR A 219 7.04 -4.00 1.38
C THR A 219 6.90 -4.68 2.74
N TYR A 220 5.91 -4.26 3.51
CA TYR A 220 5.64 -4.76 4.86
C TYR A 220 4.36 -5.58 4.88
N ILE A 221 4.41 -6.76 5.50
CA ILE A 221 3.25 -7.63 5.67
C ILE A 221 2.86 -7.65 7.13
N TYR A 222 1.64 -7.18 7.41
CA TYR A 222 1.07 -7.22 8.75
C TYR A 222 -0.35 -7.81 8.73
N LYS A 223 -0.48 -9.05 9.20
CA LYS A 223 -1.74 -9.82 9.23
C LYS A 223 -2.40 -9.91 7.84
N LYS A 224 -3.41 -9.06 7.59
CA LYS A 224 -4.25 -9.01 6.38
C LYS A 224 -3.84 -7.88 5.43
N GLU A 225 -2.84 -7.09 5.79
CA GLU A 225 -2.45 -5.87 5.10
C GLU A 225 -1.06 -6.03 4.50
N ILE A 226 -0.92 -5.51 3.28
CA ILE A 226 0.32 -5.38 2.54
C ILE A 226 0.57 -3.90 2.41
N MET A 227 1.56 -3.38 3.13
CA MET A 227 1.93 -1.97 3.07
C MET A 227 3.17 -1.78 2.20
N HIS A 228 2.99 -1.08 1.09
CA HIS A 228 4.07 -0.58 0.26
C HIS A 228 4.48 0.79 0.81
N ALA A 229 5.74 0.90 1.22
CA ALA A 229 6.22 2.11 1.88
C ALA A 229 7.19 2.90 0.99
N VAL A 230 6.93 4.19 0.85
CA VAL A 230 7.82 5.16 0.23
C VAL A 230 8.54 5.94 1.34
N LEU A 231 9.85 5.89 1.34
CA LEU A 231 10.70 6.72 2.18
C LEU A 231 10.74 8.15 1.63
N VAL A 232 10.55 9.12 2.53
CA VAL A 232 10.81 10.53 2.26
C VAL A 232 12.03 10.97 3.08
N CYS A 233 13.16 11.19 2.41
CA CYS A 233 14.44 11.51 3.04
C CYS A 233 15.19 12.62 2.29
N SER A 234 16.35 13.02 2.80
CA SER A 234 17.29 13.89 2.09
C SER A 234 18.39 13.04 1.47
N ASP A 235 18.99 13.51 0.38
CA ASP A 235 20.27 13.02 -0.15
C ASP A 235 21.44 12.96 0.85
N LYS A 236 21.36 13.71 1.96
CA LYS A 236 22.29 13.62 3.11
C LYS A 236 22.11 12.40 4.00
N ASP A 237 20.97 11.71 3.91
CA ASP A 237 20.67 10.54 4.73
C ASP A 237 21.34 9.30 4.11
N GLU A 238 22.68 9.23 4.20
CA GLU A 238 23.53 8.20 3.56
C GLU A 238 23.12 6.76 3.90
N GLN A 239 22.50 6.52 5.05
CA GLN A 239 21.98 5.20 5.42
C GLN A 239 20.87 4.68 4.49
N PHE A 240 20.32 5.53 3.62
CA PHE A 240 19.31 5.18 2.62
C PHE A 240 19.83 5.32 1.18
N SER A 241 21.14 5.52 0.96
CA SER A 241 21.71 5.72 -0.39
C SER A 241 21.38 4.57 -1.34
N ASP A 242 21.37 3.35 -0.81
CA ASP A 242 21.23 2.12 -1.58
C ASP A 242 19.75 1.72 -1.81
N TYR A 243 18.80 2.50 -1.27
CA TYR A 243 17.38 2.27 -1.47
C TYR A 243 16.98 2.76 -2.87
N PRO A 244 16.24 1.96 -3.66
CA PRO A 244 15.83 2.36 -5.00
C PRO A 244 14.97 3.60 -4.98
N ASP A 245 15.11 4.43 -6.02
CA ASP A 245 14.23 5.56 -6.22
C ASP A 245 12.83 5.09 -6.64
N VAL A 246 11.82 5.90 -6.34
CA VAL A 246 10.50 5.73 -6.94
C VAL A 246 10.62 6.00 -8.45
N ALA A 247 10.00 5.14 -9.27
CA ALA A 247 10.00 5.32 -10.71
C ALA A 247 9.15 6.53 -11.12
N ASP A 248 9.71 7.34 -12.02
CA ASP A 248 8.99 8.35 -12.80
C ASP A 248 8.64 7.76 -14.18
N ASP A 249 7.53 8.19 -14.79
CA ASP A 249 7.07 7.69 -16.10
C ASP A 249 8.15 7.73 -17.21
N ASP A 250 9.11 8.66 -17.14
CA ASP A 250 10.22 8.77 -18.11
C ASP A 250 11.27 7.64 -17.99
N ASN A 251 11.31 6.95 -16.85
CA ASN A 251 12.18 5.80 -16.58
C ASN A 251 11.40 4.49 -16.42
N ASP A 252 10.10 4.49 -16.75
CA ASP A 252 9.31 3.25 -16.85
C ASP A 252 9.88 2.43 -18.02
N ASP A 253 10.59 1.35 -17.70
CA ASP A 253 11.17 0.42 -18.67
C ASP A 253 10.10 -0.43 -19.40
N GLY A 254 8.82 -0.04 -19.24
CA GLY A 254 7.65 -0.75 -19.73
C GLY A 254 7.23 -1.88 -18.80
N ASN A 255 7.97 -2.12 -17.71
CA ASN A 255 7.52 -2.97 -16.62
C ASN A 255 6.79 -2.08 -15.61
N ASN A 256 5.45 -2.04 -15.75
CA ASN A 256 4.46 -1.40 -14.87
C ASN A 256 4.49 -1.91 -13.40
N GLU A 257 5.62 -2.44 -12.92
CA GLU A 257 5.84 -3.08 -11.61
C GLU A 257 5.92 -2.08 -10.45
N GLY A 258 6.02 -0.77 -10.73
CA GLY A 258 5.96 0.27 -9.72
C GLY A 258 4.58 0.36 -9.09
N VAL A 259 4.44 -0.11 -7.84
CA VAL A 259 3.19 0.02 -7.06
C VAL A 259 2.84 1.49 -6.81
N VAL A 260 3.83 2.38 -6.84
CA VAL A 260 3.67 3.82 -6.76
C VAL A 260 4.63 4.49 -7.75
N THR A 261 4.14 5.47 -8.50
CA THR A 261 4.92 6.20 -9.52
C THR A 261 4.52 7.68 -9.58
N ARG A 262 5.26 8.48 -10.35
CA ARG A 262 4.86 9.81 -10.81
C ARG A 262 4.39 9.73 -12.27
N ASP A 263 3.23 10.30 -12.59
CA ASP A 263 2.75 10.42 -13.97
C ASP A 263 3.50 11.53 -14.75
N TYR A 264 3.23 11.66 -16.05
CA TYR A 264 3.81 12.72 -16.92
C TYR A 264 3.60 14.15 -16.42
N ASP A 265 2.56 14.40 -15.63
CA ASP A 265 2.27 15.71 -15.03
C ASP A 265 2.94 15.87 -13.66
N GLY A 266 3.70 14.86 -13.21
CA GLY A 266 4.35 14.81 -11.92
C GLY A 266 3.41 14.47 -10.76
N ASN A 267 2.19 14.00 -11.02
CA ASN A 267 1.26 13.61 -9.96
C ASN A 267 1.59 12.22 -9.44
N TRP A 268 1.35 12.01 -8.15
CA TRP A 268 1.49 10.68 -7.57
C TRP A 268 0.35 9.76 -8.00
N VAL A 269 0.71 8.54 -8.37
CA VAL A 269 -0.21 7.48 -8.75
C VAL A 269 0.09 6.23 -7.94
N TRP A 270 -0.93 5.68 -7.29
CA TRP A 270 -0.90 4.37 -6.67
C TRP A 270 -1.55 3.33 -7.59
N LYS A 271 -0.92 2.17 -7.77
CA LYS A 271 -1.38 1.07 -8.63
C LYS A 271 -1.68 -0.21 -7.82
N PRO A 272 -2.70 -0.23 -6.93
CA PRO A 272 -3.00 -1.40 -6.14
C PRO A 272 -3.53 -2.57 -6.99
N GLN A 273 -3.21 -3.79 -6.57
CA GLN A 273 -3.78 -5.02 -7.12
C GLN A 273 -4.95 -5.56 -6.28
N ALA A 274 -5.03 -5.21 -4.99
CA ALA A 274 -6.09 -5.70 -4.10
C ALA A 274 -6.65 -4.60 -3.18
N THR A 275 -7.82 -4.07 -3.52
CA THR A 275 -8.43 -2.90 -2.85
C THR A 275 -9.48 -3.25 -1.79
N ALA A 276 -9.81 -4.54 -1.62
CA ALA A 276 -10.79 -5.01 -0.63
C ALA A 276 -10.27 -6.19 0.20
N THR A 277 -10.79 -6.31 1.43
CA THR A 277 -10.42 -7.41 2.35
C THR A 277 -11.25 -8.66 2.14
N GLU A 278 -12.55 -8.50 1.90
CA GLU A 278 -13.48 -9.60 1.68
C GLU A 278 -13.65 -9.86 0.18
N ILE A 279 -13.84 -11.13 -0.18
CA ILE A 279 -14.11 -11.53 -1.56
C ILE A 279 -15.59 -11.88 -1.68
N VAL A 280 -16.30 -11.13 -2.53
CA VAL A 280 -17.65 -11.50 -2.97
C VAL A 280 -17.53 -12.59 -4.02
N ARG A 281 -18.15 -13.74 -3.76
CA ARG A 281 -18.22 -14.88 -4.70
C ARG A 281 -19.61 -14.92 -5.31
N LEU A 282 -19.66 -15.13 -6.63
CA LEU A 282 -20.93 -15.25 -7.33
C LEU A 282 -21.68 -16.52 -6.92
N PRO A 283 -23.04 -16.52 -6.97
CA PRO A 283 -23.84 -17.68 -6.59
C PRO A 283 -23.51 -18.96 -7.36
N ASP A 284 -23.11 -18.83 -8.62
CA ASP A 284 -22.77 -19.96 -9.51
C ASP A 284 -21.31 -20.46 -9.33
N CYS A 285 -20.52 -19.80 -8.48
CA CYS A 285 -19.19 -20.27 -8.09
C CYS A 285 -19.31 -21.33 -6.99
N LEU A 286 -18.99 -22.58 -7.31
CA LEU A 286 -19.00 -23.72 -6.36
C LEU A 286 -17.96 -23.61 -5.23
N GLN A 287 -17.19 -22.53 -5.17
CA GLN A 287 -16.15 -22.32 -4.19
C GLN A 287 -16.51 -21.17 -3.24
N SER A 288 -16.74 -21.51 -1.97
CA SER A 288 -17.04 -20.54 -0.92
C SER A 288 -15.79 -19.93 -0.25
N PHE A 289 -14.58 -20.43 -0.55
CA PHE A 289 -13.34 -20.02 0.12
C PHE A 289 -12.17 -19.82 -0.85
N PRO A 290 -11.21 -18.93 -0.56
CA PRO A 290 -11.15 -18.08 0.62
C PRO A 290 -12.19 -16.95 0.56
N ILE A 291 -12.72 -16.57 1.73
CA ILE A 291 -13.63 -15.43 1.92
C ILE A 291 -12.87 -14.12 2.15
N TYR A 292 -11.59 -14.21 2.51
CA TYR A 292 -10.72 -13.08 2.75
C TYR A 292 -9.49 -13.12 1.84
N ARG A 293 -8.89 -11.95 1.65
CA ARG A 293 -7.58 -11.79 1.02
C ARG A 293 -6.78 -10.72 1.75
N ARG A 294 -5.48 -10.67 1.43
CA ARG A 294 -4.68 -9.50 1.74
C ARG A 294 -5.06 -8.35 0.83
N TRP A 295 -5.21 -7.17 1.43
CA TRP A 295 -5.41 -5.91 0.72
C TRP A 295 -4.15 -5.06 0.81
N GLU A 296 -3.99 -4.16 -0.14
CA GLU A 296 -2.80 -3.32 -0.28
C GLU A 296 -3.03 -1.92 0.26
N HIS A 297 -1.96 -1.34 0.76
CA HIS A 297 -1.88 -0.02 1.36
C HIS A 297 -0.61 0.67 0.88
N LEU A 298 -0.70 1.94 0.51
CA LEU A 298 0.45 2.80 0.27
C LEU A 298 0.68 3.71 1.49
N ALA A 299 1.91 3.81 1.96
CA ALA A 299 2.29 4.73 3.03
C ALA A 299 3.58 5.49 2.70
N PHE A 300 3.64 6.75 3.08
CA PHE A 300 4.81 7.61 3.03
C PHE A 300 5.42 7.71 4.44
N ALA A 301 6.68 7.31 4.54
CA ALA A 301 7.47 7.31 5.75
C ALA A 301 8.45 8.48 5.73
N PHE A 302 8.09 9.59 6.36
CA PHE A 302 8.98 10.74 6.51
C PHE A 302 10.03 10.44 7.56
N TYR A 303 11.31 10.46 7.18
CA TYR A 303 12.40 10.14 8.12
C TYR A 303 12.55 11.22 9.20
N THR A 304 12.42 10.81 10.46
CA THR A 304 12.48 11.69 11.63
C THR A 304 13.69 11.34 12.50
N PRO A 305 14.90 11.84 12.19
CA PRO A 305 16.10 11.53 12.98
C PRO A 305 16.01 11.99 14.44
N ASN A 306 15.18 12.99 14.72
CA ASN A 306 14.94 13.51 16.08
C ASN A 306 13.67 12.92 16.72
N GLY A 307 13.06 11.93 16.09
CA GLY A 307 11.91 11.16 16.55
C GLY A 307 10.55 11.83 16.58
N VAL A 308 10.47 13.11 16.26
CA VAL A 308 9.19 13.83 16.19
C VAL A 308 9.14 14.70 14.96
N PHE A 309 8.10 14.57 14.15
CA PHE A 309 7.84 15.44 13.01
C PHE A 309 6.96 16.62 13.47
N LYS A 310 7.58 17.78 13.61
CA LYS A 310 6.92 19.03 14.02
C LYS A 310 6.50 19.84 12.80
N LEU A 311 5.19 19.94 12.56
CA LEU A 311 4.64 20.90 11.62
C LEU A 311 4.36 22.23 12.36
N PRO A 312 4.79 23.38 11.84
CA PRO A 312 4.73 24.66 12.57
C PRO A 312 3.31 25.23 12.73
N ASP A 313 2.39 24.84 11.85
CA ASP A 313 0.97 25.17 11.88
C ASP A 313 0.15 24.23 12.78
N LEU A 314 0.78 23.20 13.36
CA LEU A 314 0.10 22.28 14.28
C LEU A 314 -0.50 23.03 15.48
N GLU A 315 0.15 24.08 15.96
CA GLU A 315 -0.35 24.95 17.04
C GLU A 315 -1.58 25.79 16.61
N GLU A 316 -1.77 26.03 15.31
CA GLU A 316 -2.94 26.75 14.79
C GLU A 316 -4.21 25.88 14.86
N HIS A 317 -4.05 24.56 15.02
CA HIS A 317 -5.13 23.58 15.18
C HIS A 317 -5.55 23.31 16.64
N ARG A 318 -5.00 24.07 17.60
CA ARG A 318 -5.35 23.99 19.03
C ARG A 318 -6.77 24.49 19.32
#